data_AF-B7PZR5-F1
#
_entry.id   AF-B7PZR5-F1
#
_cell.length_a   1.000
_cell.length_b   1.000
_cell.length_c   1.000
_cell.angle_alpha   90.00
_cell.angle_beta   90.00
_cell.angle_gamma   90.00
#
_symmetry.space_group_name_H-M   'P 1'
#
loop_
_entity.id
_entity.type
_entity.pdbx_description
1 polymer ?
#
loop_
_entity_poly.entity_id
_entity_poly.type
_entity_poly.pdbx_seq_one_letter_code
_entity_poly.pdbx_strand_id
1 'polypeptide(L)'
;MFVIAWDCGLDSVDDRAVQLVMTAVKHQVKEVLTAVLSRRNAYKLREGRFQFALGCTPANPYLRNSRILSNLQCHSHPTTVSSTGEHLPEMVPTLDWAESKADLLDVHATAAETVSFTGVLISSVLSVSSQD
;
A
#
# COMPACT_ATOMS: atom_id res chain seq x y z
N MET A 1 -26.34 26.98 -10.60
CA MET A 1 -26.10 27.56 -11.94
C MET A 1 -27.30 28.34 -12.48
N PHE A 2 -28.54 28.02 -12.09
CA PHE A 2 -29.74 28.68 -12.64
C PHE A 2 -29.78 30.20 -12.43
N VAL A 3 -29.50 30.68 -11.22
CA VAL A 3 -29.46 32.14 -10.91
C VAL A 3 -28.43 32.87 -11.77
N ILE A 4 -27.22 32.32 -11.88
CA ILE A 4 -26.13 32.91 -12.68
C ILE A 4 -26.48 32.91 -14.17
N ALA A 5 -27.13 31.85 -14.67
CA ALA A 5 -27.56 31.78 -16.05
C ALA A 5 -28.60 32.86 -16.37
N TRP A 6 -29.56 33.06 -15.46
CA TRP A 6 -30.54 34.13 -15.58
C TRP A 6 -29.90 35.52 -15.57
N ASP A 7 -28.93 35.77 -14.68
CA ASP A 7 -28.15 37.02 -14.66
C ASP A 7 -27.39 37.26 -15.98
N CYS A 8 -27.02 36.18 -16.68
CA CYS A 8 -26.37 36.20 -17.99
C CYS A 8 -27.36 36.28 -19.17
N GLY A 9 -28.68 36.38 -18.90
CA GLY A 9 -29.72 36.44 -19.93
C GLY A 9 -30.10 35.08 -20.54
N LEU A 10 -29.76 33.96 -19.89
CA LEU A 10 -30.21 32.63 -20.29
C LEU A 10 -31.44 32.19 -19.49
N ASP A 11 -32.47 31.71 -20.18
CA ASP A 11 -33.74 31.29 -19.57
C ASP A 11 -33.70 29.91 -18.90
N SER A 12 -32.78 29.04 -19.31
CA SER A 12 -32.69 27.69 -18.75
C SER A 12 -31.27 27.13 -18.80
N VAL A 13 -31.02 26.16 -17.92
CA VAL A 13 -29.76 25.41 -17.85
C VAL A 13 -30.10 23.92 -17.92
N ASP A 14 -29.45 23.20 -18.83
CA ASP A 14 -29.58 21.75 -18.96
C ASP A 14 -28.86 21.03 -17.79
N ASP A 15 -29.46 19.98 -17.26
CA ASP A 15 -28.88 19.12 -16.22
C ASP A 15 -27.53 18.54 -16.64
N ARG A 16 -27.34 18.29 -17.94
CA ARG A 16 -26.07 17.80 -18.49
C ARG A 16 -24.93 18.79 -18.25
N ALA A 17 -25.18 20.09 -18.35
CA ALA A 17 -24.17 21.11 -18.09
C ALA A 17 -23.73 21.08 -16.62
N VAL A 18 -24.69 20.89 -15.70
CA VAL A 18 -24.41 20.76 -14.26
C VAL A 18 -23.54 19.52 -13.98
N GLN A 19 -23.86 18.39 -14.60
CA GLN A 19 -23.06 17.15 -14.47
C GLN A 19 -21.64 17.30 -15.01
N LEU A 20 -21.48 17.99 -16.14
CA LEU A 20 -20.15 18.27 -16.71
C LEU A 20 -19.31 19.15 -15.78
N VAL A 21 -19.90 20.22 -15.23
CA VAL A 21 -19.21 21.08 -14.27
C VAL A 21 -18.83 20.30 -13.01
N MET A 22 -19.73 19.48 -12.47
CA MET A 22 -19.43 18.63 -11.31
C MET A 22 -18.25 17.68 -11.59
N THR A 23 -18.24 17.06 -12.76
CA THR A 23 -17.15 16.15 -13.18
C THR A 23 -15.83 16.90 -13.36
N ALA A 24 -15.87 18.09 -13.96
CA ALA A 24 -14.69 18.94 -14.12
C ALA A 24 -14.12 19.39 -12.77
N VAL A 25 -14.97 19.80 -11.82
CA VAL A 25 -14.54 20.19 -10.47
C VAL A 25 -13.94 19.00 -9.72
N LYS A 26 -14.57 17.82 -9.78
CA LYS A 26 -14.02 16.59 -9.19
C LYS A 26 -12.63 16.29 -9.75
N HIS A 27 -12.46 16.41 -11.06
CA HIS A 27 -11.17 16.21 -11.70
C HIS A 27 -10.16 17.27 -11.26
N GLN A 28 -10.54 18.54 -11.24
CA GLN A 28 -9.66 19.63 -10.84
C GLN A 28 -9.14 19.47 -9.41
N VAL A 29 -10.02 19.13 -8.46
CA VAL A 29 -9.63 18.89 -7.06
C VAL A 29 -8.68 17.70 -6.96
N LYS A 30 -8.96 16.60 -7.67
CA LYS A 30 -8.06 15.44 -7.73
C LYS A 30 -6.67 15.85 -8.21
N GLU A 31 -6.57 16.58 -9.32
CA GLU A 31 -5.28 16.97 -9.89
C GLU A 31 -4.50 17.92 -8.96
N VAL A 32 -5.18 18.88 -8.31
CA VAL A 32 -4.52 19.76 -7.32
C VAL A 32 -3.99 18.94 -6.14
N LEU A 33 -4.79 18.04 -5.58
CA LEU A 33 -4.35 17.17 -4.48
C LEU A 33 -3.20 16.26 -4.90
N THR A 34 -3.30 15.63 -6.08
CA THR A 34 -2.23 14.80 -6.63
C THR A 34 -0.95 15.61 -6.85
N ALA A 35 -1.02 16.83 -7.38
CA ALA A 35 0.14 17.69 -7.58
C ALA A 35 0.80 18.11 -6.24
N VAL A 36 0.02 18.41 -5.22
CA VAL A 36 0.55 18.77 -3.89
C VAL A 36 1.16 17.55 -3.20
N LEU A 37 0.45 16.42 -3.18
CA LEU A 37 0.89 15.21 -2.49
C LEU A 37 2.08 14.55 -3.17
N SER A 38 2.15 14.57 -4.50
CA SER A 38 3.29 14.02 -5.25
C SER A 38 4.59 14.82 -5.05
N ARG A 39 4.49 16.12 -4.72
CA ARG A 39 5.65 16.94 -4.36
C ARG A 39 6.10 16.72 -2.92
N ARG A 40 5.15 16.53 -1.99
CA ARG A 40 5.44 16.40 -0.56
C ARG A 40 5.88 14.99 -0.16
N ASN A 41 5.25 13.97 -0.74
CA ASN A 41 5.40 12.59 -0.34
C ASN A 41 5.93 11.75 -1.51
N ALA A 42 6.59 10.63 -1.20
CA ALA A 42 6.90 9.65 -2.22
C ALA A 42 5.62 8.97 -2.72
N TYR A 43 5.68 8.56 -3.98
CA TYR A 43 4.64 7.84 -4.68
C TYR A 43 5.29 6.80 -5.58
N LYS A 44 4.49 5.86 -6.07
CA LYS A 44 4.94 4.88 -7.06
C LYS A 44 4.35 5.15 -8.42
N LEU A 45 5.10 4.76 -9.44
CA LEU A 45 4.68 4.84 -10.84
C LEU A 45 4.36 3.44 -11.34
N ARG A 46 3.14 3.25 -11.82
CA ARG A 46 2.72 2.07 -12.58
C ARG A 46 3.02 2.34 -14.04
N GLU A 47 3.72 1.41 -14.69
CA GLU A 47 4.14 1.49 -16.11
C GLU A 47 4.89 2.79 -16.47
N GLY A 48 5.53 3.42 -15.47
CA GLY A 48 6.23 4.70 -15.64
C GLY A 48 5.31 5.91 -15.92
N ARG A 49 3.99 5.75 -15.84
CA ARG A 49 3.02 6.79 -16.23
C ARG A 49 2.00 7.12 -15.15
N PHE A 50 1.48 6.12 -14.43
CA PHE A 50 0.37 6.32 -13.51
C PHE A 50 0.86 6.37 -12.06
N GLN A 51 0.63 7.50 -11.38
CA GLN A 51 1.01 7.67 -9.98
C GLN A 51 0.00 6.97 -9.07
N PHE A 52 0.49 6.15 -8.15
CA PHE A 52 -0.31 5.44 -7.16
C PHE A 52 0.42 5.35 -5.82
N ALA A 53 -0.31 4.96 -4.76
CA ALA A 53 0.21 4.86 -3.40
C ALA A 53 0.93 6.14 -2.92
N LEU A 54 0.26 7.30 -3.10
CA LEU A 54 0.72 8.58 -2.58
C LEU A 54 0.84 8.52 -1.06
N GLY A 55 1.97 8.96 -0.50
CA GLY A 55 2.19 8.90 0.95
C GLY A 55 3.06 7.73 1.41
N CYS A 56 3.62 6.94 0.49
CA CYS A 56 4.62 5.93 0.84
C CYS A 56 5.89 6.57 1.40
N THR A 57 6.57 5.85 2.29
CA THR A 57 7.92 6.22 2.74
C THR A 57 8.89 6.09 1.57
N PRO A 58 9.74 7.10 1.29
CA PRO A 58 10.76 6.97 0.26
C PRO A 58 11.73 5.83 0.60
N ALA A 59 12.14 5.07 -0.41
CA ALA A 59 13.11 4.00 -0.21
C ALA A 59 14.46 4.59 0.22
N ASN A 60 15.01 4.13 1.34
CA ASN A 60 16.34 4.53 1.79
C ASN A 60 17.40 3.86 0.90
N PRO A 61 18.27 4.63 0.19
CA PRO A 61 19.25 4.06 -0.73
C PRO A 61 20.32 3.20 -0.03
N TYR A 62 20.53 3.39 1.27
CA TYR A 62 21.53 2.69 2.07
C TYR A 62 20.98 1.42 2.75
N LEU A 63 19.66 1.32 2.91
CA LEU A 63 19.00 0.15 3.53
C LEU A 63 18.37 -0.74 2.45
N ARG A 64 19.20 -1.31 1.57
CA ARG A 64 18.75 -2.15 0.44
C ARG A 64 17.93 -3.38 0.88
N ASN A 65 18.21 -3.93 2.07
CA ASN A 65 17.51 -5.11 2.61
C ASN A 65 16.15 -4.78 3.25
N SER A 66 15.87 -3.52 3.56
CA SER A 66 14.58 -3.10 4.14
C SER A 66 13.47 -2.90 3.10
N ARG A 67 13.81 -3.01 1.81
CA ARG A 67 12.89 -2.80 0.68
C ARG A 67 11.72 -3.80 0.71
N ILE A 68 11.94 -4.97 1.32
CA ILE A 68 10.97 -6.05 1.47
C ILE A 68 9.96 -5.75 2.60
N LEU A 69 10.38 -5.09 3.68
CA LEU A 69 9.53 -4.84 4.86
C LEU A 69 8.61 -3.61 4.71
N SER A 70 9.00 -2.62 3.93
CA SER A 70 8.25 -1.37 3.79
C SER A 70 7.04 -1.44 2.84
N ASN A 71 6.79 -2.60 2.19
CA ASN A 71 5.99 -2.58 0.98
C ASN A 71 5.21 -3.86 0.61
N LEU A 72 4.47 -4.44 1.54
CA LEU A 72 3.71 -5.67 1.26
C LEU A 72 2.29 -5.42 0.69
N GLN A 73 1.83 -4.16 0.61
CA GLN A 73 0.53 -3.78 0.01
C GLN A 73 0.65 -3.00 -1.31
N CYS A 74 1.85 -2.90 -1.90
CA CYS A 74 2.12 -1.90 -2.93
C CYS A 74 2.89 -2.47 -4.14
N HIS A 75 2.53 -3.69 -4.51
CA HIS A 75 2.68 -4.21 -5.86
C HIS A 75 1.44 -3.81 -6.68
N SER A 76 1.64 -3.17 -7.83
CA SER A 76 0.53 -2.83 -8.73
C SER A 76 0.12 -4.10 -9.48
N HIS A 77 -0.98 -4.74 -9.08
CA HIS A 77 -1.58 -5.80 -9.87
C HIS A 77 -2.36 -5.22 -11.05
N PRO A 78 -2.41 -5.94 -12.19
CA PRO A 78 -3.37 -5.68 -13.27
C PRO A 78 -4.73 -5.28 -12.71
N THR A 79 -5.30 -4.21 -13.24
CA THR A 79 -6.65 -3.80 -12.90
C THR A 79 -7.60 -4.72 -13.70
N THR A 80 -8.59 -5.31 -13.03
CA THR A 80 -9.57 -6.18 -13.71
C THR A 80 -10.73 -5.34 -14.21
N VAL A 81 -11.40 -5.81 -15.25
CA VAL A 81 -12.65 -5.21 -15.71
C VAL A 81 -13.80 -5.92 -15.01
N SER A 82 -14.56 -5.17 -14.20
CA SER A 82 -15.79 -5.60 -13.56
C SER A 82 -16.82 -6.06 -14.60
N SER A 83 -17.79 -6.87 -14.19
CA SER A 83 -18.94 -7.23 -15.03
C SER A 83 -19.77 -6.03 -15.49
N THR A 84 -19.63 -4.88 -14.82
CA THR A 84 -20.21 -3.59 -15.17
C THR A 84 -19.37 -2.77 -16.17
N GLY A 85 -18.22 -3.29 -16.62
CA GLY A 85 -17.31 -2.62 -17.55
C GLY A 85 -16.33 -1.62 -16.91
N GLU A 86 -16.36 -1.47 -15.59
CA GLU A 86 -15.48 -0.57 -14.85
C GLU A 86 -14.13 -1.23 -14.52
N HIS A 87 -13.05 -0.45 -14.53
CA HIS A 87 -11.71 -0.93 -14.21
C HIS A 87 -11.46 -0.85 -12.70
N LEU A 88 -11.29 -1.99 -12.04
CA LEU A 88 -11.12 -2.09 -10.60
C LEU A 88 -9.71 -2.59 -10.25
N PRO A 89 -9.12 -2.17 -9.12
CA PRO A 89 -7.87 -2.76 -8.64
C PRO A 89 -8.08 -4.24 -8.30
N GLU A 90 -7.36 -5.14 -8.98
CA GLU A 90 -7.31 -6.54 -8.56
C GLU A 90 -6.44 -6.64 -7.32
N MET A 91 -7.02 -7.06 -6.20
CA MET A 91 -6.28 -7.22 -4.95
C MET A 91 -6.13 -8.71 -4.66
N VAL A 92 -5.17 -9.36 -5.34
CA VAL A 92 -4.74 -10.71 -4.95
C VAL A 92 -3.72 -10.55 -3.82
N PRO A 93 -3.93 -11.15 -2.63
CA PRO A 93 -2.85 -11.26 -1.67
C PRO A 93 -1.72 -12.08 -2.32
N THR A 94 -0.60 -11.43 -2.62
CA THR A 94 0.55 -12.04 -3.29
C THR A 94 1.02 -13.28 -2.53
N LEU A 95 1.28 -14.39 -3.24
CA LEU A 95 1.81 -15.65 -2.68
C LEU A 95 3.03 -15.38 -1.76
N ASP A 96 3.89 -14.44 -2.16
CA ASP A 96 5.03 -13.94 -1.38
C ASP A 96 4.66 -13.40 0.02
N TRP A 97 3.44 -12.91 0.25
CA TRP A 97 2.95 -12.51 1.59
C TRP A 97 2.69 -13.72 2.49
N ALA A 98 2.18 -14.81 1.91
CA ALA A 98 1.97 -16.06 2.64
C ALA A 98 3.33 -16.72 2.96
N GLU A 99 4.26 -16.74 2.00
CA GLU A 99 5.59 -17.31 2.15
C GLU A 99 6.46 -16.50 3.13
N SER A 100 6.50 -15.17 3.01
CA SER A 100 7.22 -14.31 3.95
C SER A 100 6.70 -14.41 5.39
N LYS A 101 5.40 -14.66 5.56
CA LYS A 101 4.80 -14.86 6.89
C LYS A 101 5.14 -16.25 7.46
N ALA A 102 5.30 -17.26 6.62
CA ALA A 102 5.75 -18.59 7.03
C ALA A 102 7.22 -18.55 7.47
N ASP A 103 8.10 -17.93 6.69
CA ASP A 103 9.53 -17.81 7.02
C ASP A 103 9.79 -17.06 8.34
N LEU A 104 9.02 -16.00 8.60
CA LEU A 104 9.14 -15.24 9.86
C LEU A 104 8.68 -16.06 11.07
N LEU A 105 7.68 -16.93 10.90
CA LEU A 105 7.24 -17.84 11.97
C LEU A 105 8.27 -18.95 12.20
N ASP A 106 8.93 -19.44 11.15
CA ASP A 106 9.99 -20.44 11.26
C ASP A 106 11.23 -19.91 11.98
N VAL A 107 11.67 -18.68 11.67
CA VAL A 107 12.79 -18.03 12.39
C VAL A 107 12.47 -17.87 13.88
N HIS A 108 11.21 -17.61 14.24
CA HIS A 108 10.77 -17.53 15.63
C HIS A 108 10.67 -18.91 16.31
N ALA A 109 10.31 -19.97 15.56
CA ALA A 109 10.28 -21.34 16.06
C ALA A 109 11.69 -21.89 16.30
N THR A 110 12.64 -21.65 15.39
CA THR A 110 14.05 -22.05 15.55
C THR A 110 14.74 -21.28 16.69
N ALA A 111 14.36 -20.02 16.95
CA ALA A 111 14.82 -19.27 18.12
C ALA A 111 14.31 -19.87 19.45
N ALA A 112 13.11 -20.47 19.47
CA ALA A 112 12.61 -21.15 20.65
C ALA A 112 13.31 -22.50 20.91
N GLU A 113 13.69 -23.22 19.85
CA GLU A 113 14.43 -24.50 19.97
C GLU A 113 15.87 -24.31 20.46
N THR A 114 16.53 -23.22 20.11
CA THR A 114 17.90 -22.93 20.58
C THR A 114 17.97 -22.52 22.06
N VAL A 115 16.92 -21.89 22.60
CA VAL A 115 16.80 -21.61 24.06
C VAL A 115 16.54 -22.91 24.84
N SER A 116 15.77 -23.84 24.27
CA SER A 116 15.57 -25.18 24.84
C SER A 116 16.88 -26.00 24.88
N PHE A 117 17.65 -26.03 23.79
CA PHE A 117 18.88 -26.81 23.71
C PHE A 117 20.00 -26.26 24.61
N THR A 118 20.12 -24.94 24.74
CA THR A 118 21.07 -24.30 25.65
C THR A 118 20.65 -24.41 27.13
N GLY A 119 19.35 -24.35 27.43
CA GLY A 119 18.82 -24.59 28.78
C GLY A 119 19.01 -26.03 29.28
N VAL A 120 18.87 -27.03 28.40
CA VAL A 120 19.12 -28.44 28.74
C VAL A 120 20.62 -28.70 28.98
N LEU A 121 21.50 -28.14 28.16
CA LEU A 121 22.95 -28.30 28.33
C LEU A 121 23.48 -27.70 29.64
N ILE A 122 22.96 -26.54 30.07
CA ILE A 122 23.39 -25.93 31.35
C ILE A 122 22.91 -26.76 32.55
N SER A 123 21.70 -27.34 32.49
CA SER A 123 21.15 -28.17 33.57
C SER A 123 21.90 -29.51 33.71
N SER A 124 22.31 -30.13 32.60
CA SER A 124 23.12 -31.36 32.63
C SER A 124 24.55 -31.16 33.15
N VAL A 125 25.18 -30.02 32.87
CA VAL A 125 26.54 -29.72 33.40
C VAL A 125 26.52 -29.41 34.90
N LEU A 126 25.47 -28.75 35.39
CA LEU A 126 25.30 -28.49 36.83
C LEU A 126 24.99 -29.76 37.64
N SER A 127 24.31 -30.76 37.05
CA SER A 127 24.00 -32.00 37.77
C SER A 127 25.19 -32.96 37.93
N VAL A 128 26.22 -32.84 37.08
CA VAL A 128 27.46 -33.65 37.18
C VAL A 128 28.42 -33.10 38.23
N SER A 129 28.39 -31.79 38.52
CA SER A 129 29.30 -31.16 39.48
C SER A 129 28.89 -31.28 40.95
N SER A 130 27.80 -31.99 41.26
CA SER A 130 27.27 -32.13 42.63
C SER A 130 27.40 -33.56 43.19
N GLN A 131 28.19 -34.43 42.56
CA GLN A 131 28.42 -35.82 42.99
C GLN A 131 29.88 -36.14 43.38
N ASP A 132 30.77 -35.14 43.47
CA ASP A 132 32.10 -35.28 44.08
C ASP A 132 32.19 -34.55 45.44
#